data_AF-A0A453CGZ6-F1
#
_entry.id   AF-A0A453CGZ6-F1
#
_cell.length_a   1.000
_cell.length_b   1.000
_cell.length_c   1.000
_cell.angle_alpha   90.00
_cell.angle_beta   90.00
_cell.angle_gamma   90.00
#
_symmetry.space_group_name_H-M   'P 1'
#
loop_
_entity.id
_entity.type
_entity.pdbx_description
1 polymer ?
#
loop_
_entity_poly.entity_id
_entity_poly.type
_entity_poly.pdbx_seq_one_letter_code
_entity_poly.pdbx_strand_id
1 'polypeptide(L)'
;SRLLERAAKLNSLLGEGSMTALPIVETQSGDVSAYIPTNVISITDGQIFLSADLLHAGIRPAINVGISVSRVGSAAQIKAMKQVAG
;
A
#
# COMPACT_ATOMS: atom_id res chain seq x y z
N SER A 1 -7.82 5.03 12.82
CA SER A 1 -6.39 5.14 13.13
C SER A 1 -5.89 4.02 14.05
N ARG A 2 -6.37 3.92 15.32
CA ARG A 2 -5.81 3.04 16.37
C ARG A 2 -5.49 1.58 15.99
N LEU A 3 -6.20 0.97 15.03
CA LEU A 3 -5.89 -0.38 14.57
C LEU A 3 -4.59 -0.42 13.74
N LEU A 4 -4.48 0.43 12.72
CA LEU A 4 -3.35 0.42 11.77
C LEU A 4 -2.07 0.98 12.40
N GLU A 5 -2.19 1.94 13.32
CA GLU A 5 -1.06 2.52 14.06
C GLU A 5 -0.30 1.51 14.95
N ARG A 6 -0.88 0.32 15.18
CA ARG A 6 -0.21 -0.75 15.94
C ARG A 6 0.75 -1.57 15.08
N ALA A 7 0.61 -1.51 13.77
CA ALA A 7 1.51 -2.18 12.83
C ALA A 7 2.75 -1.30 12.63
N ALA A 8 3.86 -1.68 13.25
CA ALA A 8 5.10 -0.92 13.22
C ALA A 8 6.33 -1.83 13.28
N LYS A 9 7.51 -1.25 12.99
CA LYS A 9 8.81 -1.84 13.30
C LYS A 9 9.31 -1.28 14.63
N LEU A 10 9.58 -2.17 15.58
CA LEU A 10 10.07 -1.83 16.90
C LEU A 10 11.56 -1.44 16.85
N ASN A 11 12.00 -0.67 17.84
CA ASN A 11 13.40 -0.29 18.00
C ASN A 11 14.25 -1.43 18.60
N SER A 12 15.57 -1.24 18.62
CA SER A 12 16.53 -2.25 19.09
C SER A 12 16.39 -2.59 20.59
N LEU A 13 15.88 -1.66 21.40
CA LEU A 13 15.62 -1.90 22.83
C LEU A 13 14.44 -2.84 23.06
N LEU A 14 13.54 -2.96 22.08
CA LEU A 14 12.34 -3.79 22.11
C LEU A 14 12.48 -5.05 21.21
N GLY A 15 13.70 -5.40 20.79
CA GLY A 15 13.99 -6.63 20.04
C GLY A 15 13.73 -6.57 18.53
N GLU A 16 13.54 -5.38 17.94
CA GLU A 16 13.43 -5.14 16.50
C GLU A 16 12.31 -5.89 15.75
N GLY A 17 11.33 -6.43 16.47
CA GLY A 17 10.17 -7.10 15.89
C GLY A 17 9.36 -6.17 14.97
N SER A 18 8.58 -6.77 14.06
CA SER A 18 7.75 -6.00 13.12
C SER A 18 6.39 -6.63 12.93
N MET A 19 5.37 -5.79 12.76
CA MET A 19 4.05 -6.19 12.29
C MET A 19 3.73 -5.38 11.02
N THR A 20 3.49 -6.06 9.91
CA THR A 20 3.09 -5.42 8.64
C THR A 20 1.58 -5.54 8.48
N ALA A 21 0.89 -4.43 8.23
CA ALA A 21 -0.55 -4.43 7.95
C ALA A 21 -0.81 -4.31 6.44
N LEU A 22 -1.72 -5.14 5.93
CA LEU A 22 -2.22 -5.08 4.56
C LEU A 22 -3.76 -4.92 4.61
N PRO A 23 -4.27 -3.71 4.94
CA PRO A 23 -5.70 -3.47 4.98
C PRO A 23 -6.29 -3.54 3.57
N ILE A 24 -7.46 -4.17 3.45
CA ILE A 24 -8.23 -4.23 2.21
C ILE A 24 -9.47 -3.34 2.38
N VAL A 25 -9.70 -2.47 1.42
CA VAL A 25 -10.88 -1.60 1.35
C VAL A 25 -11.51 -1.77 -0.01
N GLU A 26 -12.81 -2.05 -0.02
CA GLU A 26 -13.59 -2.11 -1.24
C GLU A 26 -14.05 -0.70 -1.62
N THR A 27 -13.72 -0.28 -2.85
CA THR A 27 -14.22 0.96 -3.44
C THR A 27 -15.45 0.69 -4.30
N GLN A 28 -16.48 1.51 -4.17
CA GLN A 28 -17.66 1.43 -5.01
C GLN A 28 -17.37 2.13 -6.34
N SER A 29 -17.52 1.41 -7.46
CA SER A 29 -17.26 1.94 -8.81
C SER A 29 -15.87 2.58 -9.00
N GLY A 30 -14.87 2.14 -8.23
CA GLY A 30 -13.52 2.69 -8.26
C GLY A 30 -13.37 4.07 -7.61
N ASP A 31 -14.37 4.55 -6.86
CA ASP A 31 -14.31 5.84 -6.18
C ASP A 31 -13.38 5.79 -4.95
N VAL A 32 -12.20 6.40 -5.10
CA VAL A 32 -11.19 6.57 -4.04
C VAL A 32 -11.44 7.79 -3.16
N SER A 33 -12.37 8.67 -3.54
CA SER A 33 -12.70 9.91 -2.81
C SER A 33 -13.77 9.70 -1.73
N ALA A 34 -14.41 8.53 -1.71
CA ALA A 34 -15.35 8.16 -0.67
C ALA A 34 -14.71 8.23 0.73
N TYR A 35 -15.55 8.46 1.75
CA TYR A 35 -15.11 8.73 3.13
C TYR A 35 -14.20 7.63 3.71
N ILE A 36 -14.58 6.35 3.54
CA ILE A 36 -13.80 5.24 4.08
C ILE A 36 -12.45 5.06 3.34
N PRO A 37 -12.40 4.97 2.00
CA PRO A 37 -11.14 4.95 1.26
C PRO A 37 -10.22 6.12 1.62
N THR A 38 -10.73 7.34 1.62
CA THR A 38 -9.94 8.55 1.93
C THR A 38 -9.30 8.47 3.33
N ASN A 39 -10.07 8.01 4.33
CA ASN A 39 -9.56 7.87 5.69
C ASN A 39 -8.52 6.75 5.83
N VAL A 40 -8.67 5.64 5.11
CA VAL A 40 -7.68 4.57 5.18
C VAL A 40 -6.40 4.99 4.45
N ILE A 41 -6.53 5.61 3.27
CA ILE A 41 -5.39 6.14 2.50
C ILE A 41 -4.60 7.16 3.32
N SER A 42 -5.26 8.03 4.09
CA SER A 42 -4.55 9.00 4.92
C SER A 42 -3.73 8.36 6.04
N ILE A 43 -4.16 7.20 6.56
CA ILE A 43 -3.48 6.47 7.65
C ILE A 43 -2.37 5.54 7.13
N THR A 44 -2.56 4.89 6.00
CA THR A 44 -1.60 3.90 5.47
C THR A 44 -0.38 4.54 4.80
N ASP A 45 0.77 3.86 4.84
CA ASP A 45 2.02 4.31 4.19
C ASP A 45 2.03 4.18 2.65
N GLY A 46 0.87 3.99 2.03
CA GLY A 46 0.73 3.78 0.60
C GLY A 46 -0.45 2.87 0.29
N GLN A 47 -0.70 2.68 -1.00
CA GLN A 47 -1.79 1.86 -1.48
C GLN A 47 -1.41 1.15 -2.78
N ILE A 48 -2.00 -0.04 -2.97
CA ILE A 48 -2.06 -0.74 -4.24
C ILE A 48 -3.51 -0.66 -4.69
N PHE A 49 -3.77 0.09 -5.76
CA PHE A 49 -5.10 0.26 -6.31
C PHE A 49 -5.33 -0.73 -7.45
N LEU A 50 -6.37 -1.56 -7.30
CA LEU A 50 -6.77 -2.54 -8.30
C LEU A 50 -7.92 -1.97 -9.15
N SER A 51 -7.71 -1.85 -10.47
CA SER A 51 -8.70 -1.29 -11.40
C SER A 51 -9.49 -2.39 -12.12
N ALA A 52 -10.81 -2.23 -12.19
CA ALA A 52 -11.67 -3.12 -12.97
C ALA A 52 -11.34 -3.05 -14.47
N ASP A 53 -10.99 -1.88 -15.00
CA ASP A 53 -10.66 -1.71 -16.42
C ASP A 53 -9.41 -2.51 -16.80
N LEU A 54 -8.37 -2.48 -15.96
CA LEU A 54 -7.16 -3.28 -16.17
C LEU A 54 -7.45 -4.78 -16.09
N LEU A 55 -8.35 -5.19 -15.17
CA LEU A 55 -8.77 -6.58 -15.04
C LEU A 55 -9.53 -7.05 -16.30
N HIS A 56 -10.44 -6.24 -16.82
CA HIS A 56 -11.20 -6.52 -18.04
C HIS A 56 -10.31 -6.50 -19.30
N ALA A 57 -9.23 -5.72 -19.29
CA ALA A 57 -8.19 -5.73 -20.33
C ALA A 57 -7.25 -6.94 -20.24
N GLY A 58 -7.45 -7.85 -19.29
CA GLY A 58 -6.66 -9.07 -19.14
C GLY A 58 -5.37 -8.91 -18.33
N ILE A 59 -5.08 -7.71 -17.81
CA ILE A 59 -3.90 -7.45 -16.98
C ILE A 59 -4.13 -8.00 -15.57
N ARG A 60 -3.28 -8.95 -15.16
CA ARG A 60 -3.34 -9.59 -13.84
C ARG A 60 -1.93 -9.69 -13.25
N PRO A 61 -1.65 -9.12 -12.06
CA PRO A 61 -2.58 -8.37 -11.21
C PRO A 61 -2.93 -7.00 -11.80
N ALA A 62 -4.19 -6.57 -11.62
CA ALA A 62 -4.77 -5.37 -12.23
C ALA A 62 -4.35 -4.06 -11.52
N ILE A 63 -3.07 -3.89 -11.26
CA ILE A 63 -2.52 -2.78 -10.47
C ILE A 63 -2.44 -1.51 -11.33
N ASN A 64 -3.12 -0.44 -10.89
CA ASN A 64 -2.98 0.87 -11.51
C ASN A 64 -1.75 1.59 -10.96
N VAL A 65 -0.69 1.66 -11.76
CA VAL A 65 0.60 2.29 -11.38
C VAL A 65 0.52 3.80 -11.16
N GLY A 66 -0.48 4.50 -11.72
CA GLY A 66 -0.62 5.95 -11.56
C GLY A 66 -1.23 6.36 -10.21
N ILE A 67 -2.07 5.50 -9.63
CA ILE A 67 -2.75 5.74 -8.34
C ILE A 67 -2.05 5.01 -7.20
N SER A 68 -1.38 3.90 -7.49
CA SER A 68 -0.66 3.10 -6.50
C SER A 68 0.65 3.78 -6.12
N VAL A 69 0.93 3.89 -4.82
CA VAL A 69 2.14 4.54 -4.31
C VAL A 69 2.61 3.84 -3.04
N SER A 70 3.92 3.86 -2.80
CA SER A 70 4.52 3.54 -1.51
C SER A 70 5.27 4.77 -0.99
N ARG A 71 4.88 5.28 0.19
CA ARG A 71 5.56 6.40 0.86
C ARG A 71 6.92 6.02 1.39
N VAL A 72 7.12 4.75 1.78
CA VAL A 72 8.44 4.21 2.17
C VAL A 72 9.35 4.08 0.95
N GLY A 73 8.77 3.75 -0.21
CA GLY A 73 9.43 3.77 -1.51
C GLY A 73 10.66 2.86 -1.55
N SER A 74 11.76 3.39 -2.08
CA SER A 74 12.98 2.62 -2.28
C SER A 74 13.60 2.16 -0.95
N ALA A 75 13.34 2.79 0.20
CA ALA A 75 13.92 2.35 1.47
C ALA A 75 13.61 0.88 1.81
N ALA A 76 12.47 0.36 1.33
CA ALA A 76 12.06 -1.04 1.51
C ALA A 76 12.64 -2.02 0.46
N GLN A 77 13.33 -1.53 -0.58
CA GLN A 77 13.87 -2.36 -1.66
C GLN A 77 15.31 -2.82 -1.37
N ILE A 78 15.62 -4.05 -1.76
CA ILE A 78 17.01 -4.54 -1.80
C ILE A 78 17.82 -3.81 -2.87
N LYS A 79 19.16 -3.75 -2.70
CA LYS A 79 20.07 -3.03 -3.60
C LYS A 79 19.90 -3.43 -5.08
N ALA A 80 19.76 -4.73 -5.35
CA ALA A 80 19.58 -5.24 -6.72
C ALA A 80 18.29 -4.72 -7.37
N MET A 81 17.17 -4.70 -6.63
CA MET A 81 15.89 -4.22 -7.15
C MET A 81 15.92 -2.72 -7.45
N LYS A 82 16.57 -1.92 -6.58
CA LYS A 82 16.75 -0.49 -6.80
C LYS A 82 17.48 -0.17 -8.10
N GLN A 83 18.43 -1.00 -8.51
CA GLN A 83 19.22 -0.75 -9.72
C GLN A 83 18.43 -1.00 -11.01
N VAL A 84 17.44 -1.88 -10.98
CA VAL A 84 16.69 -2.29 -12.19
C VAL A 84 15.32 -1.63 -12.31
N ALA A 85 14.73 -1.22 -11.18
CA ALA A 85 13.37 -0.70 -11.11
C ALA A 85 13.27 0.71 -10.50
N GLY A 86 14.41 1.31 -10.15
CA GLY A 86 14.53 2.66 -9.60
C GLY A 86 14.69 3.73 -10.66
#